data_AF-A0AAW6T066-F1
#
_entry.id   AF-A0AAW6T066-F1
#
_cell.length_a   1.000
_cell.length_b   1.000
_cell.length_c   1.000
_cell.angle_alpha   90.00
_cell.angle_beta   90.00
_cell.angle_gamma   90.00
#
_symmetry.space_group_name_H-M   'P 1'
#
loop_
_entity.id
_entity.type
_entity.pdbx_description
1 polymer ?
#
loop_
_entity_poly.entity_id
_entity_poly.type
_entity_poly.pdbx_seq_one_letter_code
_entity_poly.pdbx_strand_id
1 'polypeptide(L)'
;MKIKQIIMILLCFSSFTFTTNASATINNETNKLPNFPQKNSVNYRYLSYFITELYHEEIMEAIEEYYKSKGIEASGYAPPSAESNYGMVSIYFGNDFSDKFSYMLKILLLPTTIEGEILGNDTIFFAVEPIRHLKQNLPGTYPAIKLVKYEHKEP
;
A
#
# COMPACT_ATOMS: atom_id res chain seq x y z
N MET A 1 17.55 -2.60 -57.29
CA MET A 1 16.77 -2.76 -56.05
C MET A 1 16.39 -4.22 -55.89
N LYS A 2 17.35 -5.02 -55.43
CA LYS A 2 17.34 -6.47 -55.50
C LYS A 2 17.93 -7.00 -54.20
N ILE A 3 17.25 -7.94 -53.56
CA ILE A 3 17.65 -8.70 -52.35
C ILE A 3 17.82 -7.90 -51.05
N LYS A 4 18.49 -6.74 -51.05
CA LYS A 4 18.77 -5.98 -49.81
C LYS A 4 17.51 -5.48 -49.09
N GLN A 5 16.45 -5.10 -49.82
CA GLN A 5 15.18 -4.69 -49.22
C GLN A 5 14.36 -5.87 -48.66
N ILE A 6 14.51 -7.08 -49.22
CA ILE A 6 13.80 -8.28 -48.75
C ILE A 6 14.39 -8.75 -47.42
N ILE A 7 15.73 -8.69 -47.26
CA ILE A 7 16.42 -9.04 -46.02
C ILE A 7 16.03 -8.08 -44.87
N MET A 8 15.84 -6.79 -45.18
CA MET A 8 15.45 -5.78 -44.20
C MET A 8 14.01 -5.99 -43.70
N ILE A 9 13.10 -6.47 -44.55
CA ILE A 9 11.72 -6.81 -44.16
C ILE A 9 11.69 -8.09 -43.30
N LEU A 10 12.54 -9.08 -43.60
CA LEU A 10 12.60 -10.33 -42.84
C LEU A 10 13.18 -10.15 -41.42
N LEU A 11 14.11 -9.21 -41.23
CA LEU A 11 14.69 -8.86 -39.92
C LEU A 11 13.75 -8.07 -39.01
N CYS A 12 12.71 -7.43 -39.55
CA CYS A 12 11.73 -6.68 -38.75
C CYS A 12 10.63 -7.55 -38.13
N PHE A 13 10.49 -8.82 -38.54
CA PHE A 13 9.47 -9.73 -37.99
C PHE A 13 9.96 -10.65 -36.87
N SER A 14 11.26 -10.65 -36.51
CA SER A 14 11.80 -11.49 -35.43
C SER A 14 11.73 -10.87 -34.03
N SER A 15 11.07 -9.71 -33.88
CA SER A 15 11.06 -8.94 -32.62
C SER A 15 9.68 -8.86 -31.94
N PHE A 16 8.86 -9.89 -32.08
CA PHE A 16 7.66 -10.16 -31.28
C PHE A 16 7.60 -11.69 -31.13
N THR A 17 7.56 -12.35 -29.98
CA THR A 17 7.35 -12.04 -28.58
C THR A 17 7.91 -13.22 -27.80
N PHE A 18 8.99 -13.03 -27.04
CA PHE A 18 9.21 -13.86 -25.86
C PHE A 18 8.73 -13.04 -24.66
N THR A 19 7.42 -13.05 -24.43
CA THR A 19 6.96 -12.96 -23.06
C THR A 19 7.39 -14.26 -22.40
N THR A 20 8.56 -14.27 -21.77
CA THR A 20 8.77 -15.22 -20.70
C THR A 20 7.73 -14.85 -19.65
N ASN A 21 6.59 -15.55 -19.68
CA ASN A 21 5.76 -15.72 -18.51
C ASN A 21 6.63 -16.49 -17.51
N ALA A 22 7.55 -15.80 -16.85
CA ALA A 22 7.79 -16.08 -15.46
C ALA A 22 6.46 -15.74 -14.78
N SER A 23 5.53 -16.70 -14.84
CA SER A 23 4.54 -16.84 -13.81
C SER A 23 5.35 -17.09 -12.55
N ALA A 24 5.81 -15.99 -11.92
CA ALA A 24 5.77 -15.96 -10.48
C ALA A 24 4.31 -16.25 -10.20
N THR A 25 4.04 -17.49 -9.84
CA THR A 25 2.77 -17.90 -9.28
C THR A 25 2.49 -16.87 -8.20
N ILE A 26 1.66 -15.88 -8.52
CA ILE A 26 0.96 -15.13 -7.49
C ILE A 26 0.07 -16.22 -6.95
N ASN A 27 0.57 -16.92 -5.94
CA ASN A 27 -0.25 -17.81 -5.15
C ASN A 27 -1.39 -16.92 -4.70
N ASN A 28 -2.55 -17.11 -5.34
CA ASN A 28 -3.86 -16.70 -4.87
C ASN A 28 -4.22 -17.51 -3.61
N GLU A 29 -3.26 -17.73 -2.72
CA GLU A 29 -3.58 -17.90 -1.33
C GLU A 29 -3.95 -16.49 -0.87
N THR A 30 -5.23 -16.27 -0.59
CA THR A 30 -5.72 -15.16 0.22
C THR A 30 -4.61 -14.71 1.17
N ASN A 31 -3.96 -13.57 0.92
CA ASN A 31 -2.87 -13.08 1.77
C ASN A 31 -3.41 -13.03 3.19
N LYS A 32 -3.09 -14.06 3.99
CA LYS A 32 -3.59 -14.15 5.36
C LYS A 32 -2.93 -12.98 6.08
N LEU A 33 -3.75 -12.06 6.57
CA LEU A 33 -3.23 -10.96 7.38
C LEU A 33 -2.48 -11.59 8.56
N PRO A 34 -1.22 -11.18 8.80
CA PRO A 34 -0.44 -11.73 9.89
C PRO A 34 -1.09 -11.34 11.22
N ASN A 35 -0.76 -12.09 12.27
CA ASN A 35 -1.14 -11.71 13.62
C ASN A 35 -0.28 -10.53 14.05
N PHE A 36 -0.84 -9.32 13.95
CA PHE A 36 -0.18 -8.11 14.43
C PHE A 36 0.06 -8.20 15.95
N PRO A 37 1.21 -7.71 16.44
CA PRO A 37 1.49 -7.70 17.86
C PRO A 37 0.41 -6.93 18.62
N GLN A 38 -0.18 -7.56 19.64
CA GLN A 38 -1.11 -6.90 20.56
C GLN A 38 -0.29 -5.97 21.47
N LYS A 39 -0.15 -4.69 21.08
CA LYS A 39 0.39 -3.56 21.87
C LYS A 39 1.50 -3.94 22.86
N ASN A 40 2.76 -3.83 22.44
CA ASN A 40 3.88 -3.81 23.37
C ASN A 40 4.19 -2.38 23.83
N SER A 41 4.56 -2.29 25.11
CA SER A 41 4.62 -1.12 25.98
C SER A 41 5.53 0.04 25.52
N VAL A 42 4.96 1.25 25.58
CA VAL A 42 5.61 2.59 25.64
C VAL A 42 6.23 3.12 24.34
N ASN A 43 5.84 4.35 23.95
CA ASN A 43 6.28 5.18 22.81
C ASN A 43 5.64 5.01 21.41
N TYR A 44 4.43 4.44 21.32
CA TYR A 44 3.73 4.31 20.02
C TYR A 44 3.09 5.59 19.47
N ARG A 45 2.84 6.63 20.27
CA ARG A 45 2.16 7.85 19.76
C ARG A 45 3.01 8.61 18.74
N TYR A 46 4.28 8.88 19.08
CA TYR A 46 5.20 9.57 18.16
C TYR A 46 5.54 8.72 16.94
N LEU A 47 5.74 7.40 17.13
CA LEU A 47 5.92 6.49 16.01
C LEU A 47 4.67 6.47 15.11
N SER A 48 3.47 6.47 15.69
CA SER A 48 2.22 6.54 14.95
C SER A 48 2.15 7.82 14.12
N TYR A 49 2.43 8.98 14.71
CA TYR A 49 2.46 10.24 13.96
C TYR A 49 3.53 10.22 12.87
N PHE A 50 4.74 9.77 13.18
CA PHE A 50 5.81 9.66 12.18
C PHE A 50 5.38 8.80 10.98
N ILE A 51 4.80 7.63 11.22
CA ILE A 51 4.34 6.73 10.15
C ILE A 51 3.16 7.34 9.38
N THR A 52 2.18 7.96 10.07
CA THR A 52 1.04 8.58 9.37
C THR A 52 1.42 9.83 8.58
N GLU A 53 2.45 10.56 9.00
CA GLU A 53 3.02 11.66 8.21
C GLU A 53 3.85 11.14 7.05
N LEU A 54 4.67 10.10 7.27
CA LEU A 54 5.51 9.50 6.24
C LEU A 54 4.69 8.93 5.07
N TYR A 55 3.51 8.38 5.36
CA TYR A 55 2.60 7.78 4.38
C TYR A 55 1.30 8.56 4.22
N HIS A 56 1.32 9.87 4.48
CA HIS A 56 0.11 10.69 4.46
C HIS A 56 -0.61 10.62 3.10
N GLU A 57 0.13 10.72 2.00
CA GLU A 57 -0.42 10.68 0.65
C GLU A 57 -1.12 9.36 0.38
N GLU A 58 -0.49 8.23 0.69
CA GLU A 58 -1.08 6.91 0.43
C GLU A 58 -2.24 6.58 1.37
N ILE A 59 -2.21 7.08 2.62
CA ILE A 59 -3.34 7.01 3.55
C ILE A 59 -4.53 7.82 3.01
N MET A 60 -4.31 9.05 2.58
CA MET A 60 -5.36 9.92 2.03
C MET A 60 -5.94 9.33 0.75
N GLU A 61 -5.09 8.82 -0.17
CA GLU A 61 -5.55 8.16 -1.39
C GLU A 61 -6.46 6.96 -1.08
N ALA A 62 -6.08 6.12 -0.11
CA ALA A 62 -6.89 4.96 0.29
C ALA A 62 -8.24 5.37 0.91
N ILE A 63 -8.24 6.43 1.73
CA ILE A 63 -9.47 6.99 2.34
C ILE A 63 -10.37 7.59 1.26
N GLU A 64 -9.82 8.45 0.42
CA GLU A 64 -10.56 9.13 -0.65
C GLU A 64 -11.16 8.12 -1.63
N GLU A 65 -10.41 7.10 -2.05
CA GLU A 65 -10.92 6.06 -2.94
C GLU A 65 -12.13 5.34 -2.32
N TYR A 66 -12.03 4.99 -1.03
CA TYR A 66 -13.11 4.32 -0.31
C TYR A 66 -14.38 5.19 -0.22
N TYR A 67 -14.27 6.43 0.29
CA TYR A 67 -15.44 7.30 0.50
C TYR A 67 -16.02 7.87 -0.80
N LYS A 68 -15.18 8.11 -1.81
CA LYS A 68 -15.65 8.50 -3.14
C LYS A 68 -16.55 7.45 -3.76
N SER A 69 -16.26 6.16 -3.54
CA SER A 69 -17.14 5.06 -3.98
C SER A 69 -18.52 5.09 -3.32
N LYS A 70 -18.63 5.72 -2.14
CA LYS A 70 -19.87 5.96 -1.40
C LYS A 70 -20.52 7.32 -1.69
N GLY A 71 -19.92 8.15 -2.56
CA GLY A 71 -20.39 9.51 -2.83
C GLY A 71 -20.14 10.50 -1.70
N ILE A 72 -19.18 10.22 -0.82
CA ILE A 72 -18.78 11.07 0.31
C ILE A 72 -17.40 11.67 0.02
N GLU A 73 -17.22 12.96 0.30
CA GLU A 73 -15.93 13.63 0.19
C GLU A 73 -15.22 13.60 1.56
N ALA A 74 -14.24 12.71 1.70
CA ALA A 74 -13.32 12.70 2.83
C ALA A 74 -12.17 13.67 2.57
N SER A 75 -11.77 14.44 3.59
CA SER A 75 -10.75 15.49 3.46
C SER A 75 -9.65 15.42 4.52
N GLY A 76 -9.66 14.40 5.37
CA GLY A 76 -8.67 14.23 6.42
C GLY A 76 -8.92 13.01 7.28
N TYR A 77 -8.14 12.91 8.36
CA TYR A 77 -8.32 11.90 9.38
C TYR A 77 -7.82 12.37 10.75
N ALA A 78 -8.38 11.78 11.80
CA ALA A 78 -8.02 12.01 13.19
C ALA A 78 -7.53 10.71 13.86
N PRO A 79 -6.78 10.81 14.97
CA PRO A 79 -6.47 9.65 15.79
C PRO A 79 -7.78 9.04 16.37
N PRO A 80 -7.88 7.71 16.50
CA PRO A 80 -9.08 7.04 17.00
C PRO A 80 -9.23 7.07 18.52
N SER A 81 -8.31 7.74 19.23
CA SER A 81 -8.47 8.09 20.64
C SER A 81 -7.69 9.36 20.97
N ALA A 82 -8.25 10.16 21.88
CA ALA A 82 -7.58 11.32 22.46
C ALA A 82 -6.57 10.93 23.58
N GLU A 83 -6.54 9.65 24.00
CA GLU A 83 -5.64 9.18 25.05
C GLU A 83 -4.16 9.25 24.63
N SER A 84 -3.31 9.70 25.54
CA SER A 84 -1.89 9.97 25.26
C SER A 84 -1.05 8.73 24.98
N ASN A 85 -1.51 7.54 25.39
CA ASN A 85 -0.87 6.25 25.21
C ASN A 85 -1.50 5.41 24.07
N TYR A 86 -2.40 5.99 23.29
CA TYR A 86 -3.00 5.30 22.16
C TYR A 86 -2.01 5.19 20.99
N GLY A 87 -1.99 4.02 20.32
CA GLY A 87 -1.19 3.77 19.12
C GLY A 87 -2.10 3.54 17.92
N MET A 88 -1.93 4.34 16.86
CA MET A 88 -2.68 4.23 15.60
C MET A 88 -2.10 3.13 14.72
N VAL A 89 -0.79 2.91 14.82
CA VAL A 89 -0.05 2.00 13.96
C VAL A 89 0.30 0.73 14.71
N SER A 90 0.30 -0.40 14.02
CA SER A 90 0.97 -1.63 14.43
C SER A 90 1.82 -2.12 13.27
N ILE A 91 3.09 -2.44 13.53
CA ILE A 91 4.03 -2.91 12.51
C ILE A 91 4.26 -4.40 12.72
N TYR A 92 4.15 -5.15 11.63
CA TYR A 92 4.50 -6.55 11.58
C TYR A 92 5.72 -6.75 10.67
N PHE A 93 6.78 -7.33 11.23
CA PHE A 93 7.99 -7.70 10.50
C PHE A 93 7.97 -9.23 10.27
N GLY A 94 7.90 -9.65 9.02
CA GLY A 94 7.87 -11.06 8.63
C GLY A 94 7.75 -11.20 7.11
N ASN A 95 7.94 -12.41 6.61
CA ASN A 95 7.90 -12.73 5.18
C ASN A 95 6.76 -13.69 4.80
N ASP A 96 5.87 -13.99 5.75
CA ASP A 96 4.70 -14.86 5.57
C ASP A 96 3.61 -14.22 4.69
N PHE A 97 3.59 -12.89 4.57
CA PHE A 97 2.65 -12.17 3.74
C PHE A 97 3.22 -11.76 2.36
N SER A 98 4.55 -11.69 2.21
CA SER A 98 5.20 -11.27 0.96
C SER A 98 6.71 -11.50 1.01
N ASP A 99 7.29 -11.89 -0.12
CA ASP A 99 8.74 -11.89 -0.38
C ASP A 99 9.26 -10.55 -0.92
N LYS A 100 8.35 -9.63 -1.28
CA LYS A 100 8.67 -8.33 -1.93
C LYS A 100 8.69 -7.14 -0.98
N PHE A 101 8.05 -7.26 0.18
CA PHE A 101 7.85 -6.17 1.13
C PHE A 101 8.49 -6.53 2.47
N SER A 102 9.18 -5.57 3.06
CA SER A 102 9.92 -5.74 4.31
C SER A 102 9.02 -5.82 5.55
N TYR A 103 7.89 -5.11 5.56
CA TYR A 103 6.97 -5.11 6.70
C TYR A 103 5.53 -4.80 6.27
N MET A 104 4.57 -5.12 7.15
CA MET A 104 3.17 -4.73 7.01
C MET A 104 2.79 -3.74 8.10
N LEU A 105 2.04 -2.71 7.74
CA LEU A 105 1.40 -1.76 8.63
C LEU A 105 -0.07 -2.10 8.78
N LYS A 106 -0.57 -1.98 10.00
CA LYS A 106 -1.99 -1.85 10.32
C LYS A 106 -2.20 -0.48 10.95
N ILE A 107 -3.02 0.36 10.33
CA ILE A 107 -3.23 1.75 10.73
C ILE A 107 -4.71 1.93 11.07
N LEU A 108 -5.03 2.45 12.26
CA LEU A 108 -6.37 2.76 12.72
C LEU A 108 -6.57 4.28 12.77
N LEU A 109 -7.61 4.78 12.10
CA LEU A 109 -7.87 6.21 11.92
C LEU A 109 -9.37 6.51 11.95
N LEU A 110 -9.71 7.77 12.16
CA LEU A 110 -11.07 8.31 12.01
C LEU A 110 -11.10 9.28 10.83
N PRO A 111 -11.53 8.85 9.63
CA PRO A 111 -11.63 9.76 8.50
C PRO A 111 -12.65 10.86 8.76
N THR A 112 -12.41 12.04 8.18
CA THR A 112 -13.25 13.22 8.41
C THR A 112 -13.66 13.92 7.12
N THR A 113 -14.80 14.60 7.14
CA THR A 113 -15.16 15.61 6.13
C THR A 113 -14.40 16.92 6.36
N ILE A 114 -14.59 17.89 5.46
CA ILE A 114 -13.99 19.22 5.56
C ILE A 114 -14.55 20.02 6.74
N GLU A 115 -15.79 19.72 7.16
CA GLU A 115 -16.43 20.25 8.37
C GLU A 115 -15.93 19.56 9.66
N GLY A 116 -15.12 18.51 9.53
CA GLY A 116 -14.59 17.73 10.66
C GLY A 116 -15.54 16.65 11.18
N GLU A 117 -16.57 16.27 10.42
CA GLU A 117 -17.48 15.18 10.79
C GLU A 117 -16.76 13.83 10.66
N ILE A 118 -16.84 12.97 11.69
CA ILE A 118 -16.24 11.64 11.68
C ILE A 118 -17.09 10.72 10.80
N LEU A 119 -16.45 10.11 9.80
CA LEU A 119 -17.09 9.25 8.81
C LEU A 119 -17.12 7.77 9.22
N GLY A 120 -16.29 7.37 10.18
CA GLY A 120 -16.22 6.00 10.67
C GLY A 120 -14.92 5.69 11.41
N ASN A 121 -14.72 4.42 11.72
CA ASN A 121 -13.48 3.89 12.28
C ASN A 121 -12.84 2.91 11.29
N ASP A 122 -11.74 3.37 10.69
CA ASP A 122 -11.15 2.71 9.54
C ASP A 122 -9.83 2.07 9.92
N THR A 123 -9.61 0.87 9.37
CA THR A 123 -8.36 0.12 9.50
C THR A 123 -7.77 -0.11 8.12
N ILE A 124 -6.59 0.44 7.90
CA ILE A 124 -5.85 0.37 6.64
C ILE A 124 -4.67 -0.58 6.81
N PHE A 125 -4.49 -1.51 5.87
CA PHE A 125 -3.37 -2.44 5.85
C PHE A 125 -2.47 -2.15 4.65
N PHE A 126 -1.21 -1.79 4.91
CA PHE A 126 -0.22 -1.51 3.88
C PHE A 126 0.93 -2.50 3.95
N ALA A 127 1.41 -2.97 2.80
CA ALA A 127 2.69 -3.66 2.69
C ALA A 127 3.75 -2.66 2.20
N VAL A 128 4.93 -2.65 2.84
CA VAL A 128 5.93 -1.59 2.64
C VAL A 128 7.31 -2.15 2.39
N GLU A 129 8.00 -1.57 1.42
CA GLU A 129 9.40 -1.79 1.08
C GLU A 129 10.16 -0.45 1.15
N PRO A 130 10.72 -0.10 2.31
CA PRO A 130 11.21 1.26 2.57
C PRO A 130 12.40 1.65 1.68
N ILE A 131 13.21 0.68 1.25
CA ILE A 131 14.39 0.95 0.41
C ILE A 131 13.97 1.55 -0.95
N ARG A 132 12.73 1.32 -1.40
CA ARG A 132 12.21 1.88 -2.65
C ARG A 132 12.02 3.39 -2.61
N HIS A 133 11.85 4.02 -1.44
CA HIS A 133 11.83 5.48 -1.33
C HIS A 133 13.21 6.12 -1.61
N LEU A 134 14.29 5.35 -1.46
CA LEU A 134 15.67 5.87 -1.57
C LEU A 134 16.37 5.51 -2.89
N LYS A 135 15.92 4.47 -3.58
CA LYS A 135 16.58 3.98 -4.80
C LYS A 135 15.84 4.41 -6.06
N GLN A 136 16.48 5.26 -6.86
CA GLN A 136 15.91 5.81 -8.10
C GLN A 136 15.96 4.88 -9.32
N ASN A 137 16.48 3.64 -9.21
CA ASN A 137 16.71 2.75 -10.37
C ASN A 137 16.33 1.28 -10.10
N LEU A 138 15.32 1.03 -9.27
CA LEU A 138 14.81 -0.34 -9.10
C LEU A 138 13.88 -0.69 -10.27
N PRO A 139 13.84 -1.97 -10.73
CA PRO A 139 12.83 -2.42 -11.65
C PRO A 139 11.44 -2.00 -11.13
N GLY A 140 10.65 -1.34 -11.99
CA GLY A 140 9.33 -0.77 -11.67
C GLY A 140 8.24 -1.81 -11.39
N THR A 141 8.62 -3.00 -10.96
CA THR A 141 7.72 -4.15 -10.82
C THR A 141 6.80 -4.07 -9.61
N TYR A 142 7.02 -3.18 -8.64
CA TYR A 142 6.09 -2.92 -7.52
C TYR A 142 6.42 -1.61 -6.77
N PRO A 143 5.40 -0.95 -6.16
CA PRO A 143 5.56 0.34 -5.46
C PRO A 143 6.28 0.20 -4.11
N ALA A 144 6.67 1.34 -3.52
CA ALA A 144 7.29 1.37 -2.19
C ALA A 144 6.31 1.01 -1.06
N ILE A 145 5.04 1.34 -1.24
CA ILE A 145 3.94 0.99 -0.36
C ILE A 145 2.76 0.53 -1.22
N LYS A 146 2.00 -0.46 -0.73
CA LYS A 146 0.85 -1.02 -1.44
C LYS A 146 -0.30 -1.25 -0.46
N LEU A 147 -1.48 -0.76 -0.79
CA LEU A 147 -2.71 -1.09 -0.08
C LEU A 147 -3.00 -2.59 -0.22
N VAL A 148 -3.09 -3.28 0.91
CA VAL A 148 -3.41 -4.72 0.99
C VAL A 148 -4.89 -4.91 1.29
N LYS A 149 -5.44 -4.13 2.22
CA LYS A 149 -6.83 -4.22 2.64
C LYS A 149 -7.28 -2.89 3.26
N TYR A 150 -8.55 -2.55 3.03
CA TYR A 150 -9.26 -1.47 3.70
C TYR A 150 -10.44 -2.07 4.45
N GLU A 151 -10.57 -1.77 5.74
CA GLU A 151 -11.72 -2.14 6.57
C GLU A 151 -12.35 -0.88 7.13
N HIS A 152 -13.67 -0.79 7.05
CA HIS A 152 -14.45 0.32 7.56
C HIS A 152 -15.47 -0.15 8.58
N LYS A 153 -15.70 0.66 9.61
CA LYS A 153 -16.81 0.51 10.54
C LYS A 153 -17.58 1.81 10.60
N GLU A 154 -18.89 1.71 10.39
CA GLU A 154 -19.80 2.84 10.50
C GLU A 154 -19.73 3.47 11.92
N PRO A 155 -20.00 4.78 12.07
CA PRO A 155 -19.93 5.51 13.34
C PRO A 155 -20.84 4.95 14.45
#